data_AF-A0A8T4T283-F1
#
_entry.id   AF-A0A8T4T283-F1
#
_cell.length_a   1.000
_cell.length_b   1.000
_cell.length_c   1.000
_cell.angle_alpha   90.00
_cell.angle_beta   90.00
_cell.angle_gamma   90.00
#
_symmetry.space_group_name_H-M   'P 1'
#
loop_
_entity.id
_entity.type
_entity.pdbx_description
1 polymer ?
#
loop_
_entity_poly.entity_id
_entity_poly.type
_entity_poly.pdbx_seq_one_letter_code
_entity_poly.pdbx_strand_id
1 'polypeptide(L)'
;MPTEHKDSHMKEYWYFIAMMLVLGILAGFSGLATPTGALIANIEPTWDFPTQEFNGKDFTIDLSKTFFDADGDRLNYGAKPSEGIHTSVNETMLHVTAQQSGIITLLATDGKSVVQQVINVVV
;
A
#
# COMPACT_ATOMS: atom_id res chain seq x y z
N MET A 1 7.00 -27.64 -64.15
CA MET A 1 7.14 -26.18 -63.93
C MET A 1 5.93 -25.75 -63.11
N PRO A 2 6.09 -25.17 -61.92
CA PRO A 2 5.03 -25.08 -60.93
C PRO A 2 4.18 -23.82 -61.16
N THR A 3 2.85 -23.94 -61.04
CA THR A 3 1.95 -22.80 -60.88
C THR A 3 1.22 -22.95 -59.55
N GLU A 4 1.82 -22.30 -58.57
CA GLU A 4 1.32 -21.90 -57.26
C GLU A 4 -0.10 -21.31 -57.37
N HIS A 5 -1.11 -22.12 -57.05
CA HIS A 5 -2.51 -21.67 -57.10
C HIS A 5 -3.36 -22.31 -56.02
N LYS A 6 -3.00 -22.12 -54.74
CA LYS A 6 -3.93 -22.30 -53.61
C LYS A 6 -3.48 -21.64 -52.30
N ASP A 7 -2.83 -20.48 -52.35
CA ASP A 7 -2.29 -19.84 -51.14
C ASP A 7 -2.66 -18.35 -50.99
N SER A 8 -3.55 -17.80 -51.83
CA SER A 8 -3.99 -16.39 -51.68
C SER A 8 -5.17 -16.24 -50.72
N HIS A 9 -6.15 -17.16 -50.73
CA HIS A 9 -7.35 -17.03 -49.90
C HIS A 9 -7.08 -17.15 -48.40
N MET A 10 -6.10 -17.97 -48.00
CA MET A 10 -5.74 -18.15 -46.58
C MET A 10 -4.99 -16.94 -46.02
N LYS A 11 -4.20 -16.25 -46.86
CA LYS A 11 -3.53 -15.00 -46.50
C LYS A 11 -4.54 -13.83 -46.42
N GLU A 12 -5.52 -13.76 -47.31
CA GLU A 12 -6.61 -12.77 -47.25
C GLU A 12 -7.46 -12.88 -45.98
N TYR A 13 -7.90 -14.09 -45.60
CA TYR A 13 -8.59 -14.29 -44.32
C TYR A 13 -7.71 -13.93 -43.13
N TRP A 14 -6.41 -14.17 -43.24
CA TRP A 14 -5.49 -13.84 -42.17
C TRP A 14 -5.33 -12.32 -41.98
N TYR A 15 -5.24 -11.56 -43.08
CA TYR A 15 -5.26 -10.10 -43.04
C TYR A 15 -6.61 -9.54 -42.57
N PHE A 16 -7.74 -10.18 -42.91
CA PHE A 16 -9.06 -9.74 -42.43
C PHE A 16 -9.21 -9.90 -40.91
N ILE A 17 -8.75 -11.02 -40.35
CA ILE A 17 -8.77 -11.27 -38.91
C ILE A 17 -7.76 -10.36 -38.18
N ALA A 18 -6.56 -10.17 -38.74
CA ALA A 18 -5.58 -9.24 -38.20
C ALA A 18 -6.06 -7.77 -38.25
N MET A 19 -6.76 -7.36 -39.31
CA MET A 19 -7.32 -6.00 -39.44
C MET A 19 -8.51 -5.79 -38.49
N MET A 20 -9.37 -6.79 -38.26
CA MET A 20 -10.40 -6.71 -37.20
C MET A 20 -9.78 -6.61 -35.80
N LEU A 21 -8.67 -7.31 -35.54
CA LEU A 21 -7.93 -7.15 -34.28
C LEU A 21 -7.34 -5.73 -34.14
N VAL A 22 -6.73 -5.17 -35.19
CA VAL A 22 -6.17 -3.81 -35.14
C VAL A 22 -7.25 -2.71 -35.01
N LEU A 23 -8.42 -2.88 -35.66
CA LEU A 23 -9.55 -1.96 -35.50
C LEU A 23 -10.23 -2.07 -34.13
N GLY A 24 -10.25 -3.26 -33.52
CA GLY A 24 -10.74 -3.48 -32.15
C GLY A 24 -9.87 -2.83 -31.07
N ILE A 25 -8.57 -2.65 -31.33
CA ILE A 25 -7.64 -1.98 -30.40
C ILE A 25 -7.73 -0.45 -30.51
N LEU A 26 -8.09 0.09 -31.69
CA LEU A 26 -8.17 1.55 -31.89
C LEU A 26 -9.44 2.18 -31.29
N ALA A 27 -10.54 1.42 -31.16
CA ALA A 27 -11.74 1.90 -30.46
C ALA A 27 -11.62 1.86 -28.92
N GLY A 28 -10.58 1.21 -28.38
CA GLY A 28 -10.31 1.12 -26.95
C GLY A 28 -9.49 2.28 -26.37
N PHE A 29 -8.94 3.16 -27.21
CA PHE A 29 -8.12 4.31 -26.77
C PHE A 29 -8.85 5.67 -26.82
N SER A 30 -10.18 5.66 -26.96
CA SER A 30 -11.02 6.87 -26.89
C SER A 30 -11.49 7.18 -25.46
N GLY A 31 -10.60 6.96 -24.49
CA GLY A 31 -10.93 7.02 -23.07
C GLY A 31 -9.78 7.43 -22.16
N LEU A 32 -8.67 7.94 -22.70
CA LEU A 32 -7.77 8.76 -21.89
C LEU A 32 -8.45 10.13 -21.69
N ALA A 33 -9.53 10.12 -20.90
CA ALA A 33 -9.67 11.19 -19.95
C ALA A 33 -8.31 11.22 -19.23
N THR A 34 -7.52 12.27 -19.43
CA THR A 34 -6.60 12.67 -18.37
C THR A 34 -7.46 12.64 -17.12
N PRO A 35 -7.18 11.81 -16.10
CA PRO A 35 -7.94 11.87 -14.89
C PRO A 35 -7.52 13.14 -14.15
N THR A 36 -7.89 14.30 -14.69
CA THR A 36 -7.97 15.59 -14.00
C THR A 36 -9.21 15.59 -13.11
N GLY A 37 -9.46 14.43 -12.49
CA GLY A 37 -10.69 14.00 -11.86
C GLY A 37 -10.47 12.77 -10.97
N ALA A 38 -9.21 12.42 -10.64
CA ALA A 38 -8.97 11.83 -9.33
C ALA A 38 -9.37 12.92 -8.32
N LEU A 39 -10.62 12.85 -7.86
CA LEU A 39 -10.94 13.34 -6.53
C LEU A 39 -9.82 12.83 -5.63
N ILE A 40 -9.16 13.71 -4.89
CA ILE A 40 -8.08 13.34 -3.97
C ILE A 40 -8.69 12.36 -2.96
N ALA A 41 -8.62 11.07 -3.27
CA ALA A 41 -9.07 9.99 -2.42
C ALA A 41 -7.97 9.78 -1.40
N ASN A 42 -8.34 9.78 -0.12
CA ASN A 42 -7.39 9.64 0.96
C ASN A 42 -6.62 8.32 0.84
N ILE A 43 -5.30 8.39 0.80
CA ILE A 43 -4.40 7.26 0.96
C ILE A 43 -4.19 7.06 2.46
N GLU A 44 -4.62 5.92 2.98
CA GLU A 44 -4.51 5.63 4.41
C GLU A 44 -3.04 5.49 4.87
N PRO A 45 -2.75 5.75 6.16
CA PRO A 45 -1.40 5.63 6.69
C PRO A 45 -0.97 4.17 6.72
N THR A 46 0.28 3.87 6.38
CA THR A 46 0.81 2.50 6.38
C THR A 46 1.99 2.34 7.33
N TRP A 47 2.20 1.11 7.81
CA TRP A 47 3.40 0.76 8.58
C TRP A 47 4.58 0.53 7.63
N ASP A 48 5.61 1.33 7.76
CA ASP A 48 6.82 1.33 6.93
C ASP A 48 8.10 1.07 7.75
N PHE A 49 7.96 0.33 8.87
CA PHE A 49 9.12 -0.09 9.67
C PHE A 49 9.45 -1.56 9.42
N PRO A 50 10.76 -1.92 9.29
CA PRO A 50 11.15 -3.26 8.83
C PRO A 50 10.94 -4.37 9.87
N THR A 51 10.67 -4.03 11.13
CA THR A 51 10.42 -4.99 12.20
C THR A 51 9.14 -4.67 12.95
N GLN A 52 8.52 -5.71 13.49
CA GLN A 52 7.38 -5.64 14.41
C GLN A 52 7.75 -6.26 15.77
N GLU A 53 9.02 -6.58 16.01
CA GLU A 53 9.51 -7.14 17.26
C GLU A 53 10.60 -6.24 17.85
N PHE A 54 10.44 -5.90 19.13
CA PHE A 54 11.33 -5.04 19.88
C PHE A 54 11.82 -5.77 21.12
N ASN A 55 13.14 -5.87 21.25
CA ASN A 55 13.81 -6.54 22.35
C ASN A 55 14.27 -5.51 23.40
N GLY A 56 13.90 -5.73 24.67
CA GLY A 56 14.33 -4.92 25.80
C GLY A 56 13.20 -4.47 26.72
N LYS A 57 13.61 -3.94 27.88
CA LYS A 57 12.70 -3.45 28.93
C LYS A 57 12.30 -2.00 28.76
N ASP A 58 13.23 -1.16 28.31
CA ASP A 58 13.01 0.27 28.17
C ASP A 58 13.54 0.73 26.82
N PHE A 59 12.66 1.27 25.98
CA PHE A 59 13.03 1.79 24.67
C PHE A 59 12.08 2.89 24.22
N THR A 60 12.45 3.56 23.14
CA THR A 60 11.65 4.62 22.55
C THR A 60 11.56 4.41 21.04
N ILE A 61 10.36 4.59 20.49
CA ILE A 61 10.08 4.48 19.06
C ILE A 61 9.61 5.86 18.57
N ASP A 62 10.22 6.34 17.50
CA ASP A 62 9.75 7.53 16.78
C ASP A 62 8.69 7.11 15.76
N LEU A 63 7.41 7.29 16.10
CA LEU A 63 6.28 6.82 15.30
C LEU A 63 6.20 7.51 13.94
N SER A 64 6.75 8.72 13.82
CA SER A 64 6.82 9.47 12.55
C SER A 64 7.73 8.83 11.50
N LYS A 65 8.62 7.94 11.93
CA LYS A 65 9.50 7.15 11.05
C LYS A 65 9.01 5.72 10.88
N THR A 66 7.96 5.33 11.59
CA THR A 66 7.38 3.98 11.50
C THR A 66 6.10 3.96 10.66
N PHE A 67 5.34 5.06 10.66
CA PHE A 67 4.16 5.20 9.83
C PHE A 67 4.44 6.21 8.72
N PHE A 68 3.96 5.89 7.52
CA PHE A 68 4.07 6.75 6.36
C PHE A 68 2.68 7.01 5.76
N ASP A 69 2.42 8.26 5.42
CA ASP A 69 1.23 8.70 4.71
C ASP A 69 1.64 9.30 3.37
N ALA A 70 1.14 8.72 2.28
CA ALA A 70 1.58 9.11 0.94
C ALA A 70 0.99 10.45 0.48
N ASP A 71 -0.12 10.88 1.08
CA ASP A 71 -0.77 12.16 0.79
C ASP A 71 -0.16 13.31 1.61
N GLY A 72 0.66 12.99 2.61
CA GLY A 72 1.35 13.94 3.48
C GLY A 72 0.45 14.51 4.58
N ASP A 73 -0.65 13.82 4.90
CA ASP A 73 -1.53 14.22 5.99
C ASP A 73 -0.83 14.06 7.35
N ARG A 74 -1.18 14.94 8.29
CA ARG A 74 -0.58 14.90 9.63
C ARG A 74 -1.14 13.72 10.42
N LEU A 75 -0.26 12.79 10.78
CA LEU A 75 -0.63 11.63 11.58
C LEU A 75 -0.70 11.93 13.07
N ASN A 76 -1.73 11.38 13.72
CA ASN A 76 -1.87 11.35 15.17
C ASN A 76 -1.79 9.90 15.66
N TYR A 77 -1.14 9.72 16.80
CA TYR A 77 -0.74 8.39 17.27
C TYR A 77 -1.39 7.98 18.59
N GLY A 78 -1.59 6.67 18.76
CA GLY A 78 -2.00 6.06 20.01
C GLY A 78 -1.31 4.72 20.22
N ALA A 79 -1.25 4.28 21.48
CA ALA A 79 -0.72 2.98 21.84
C ALA A 79 -1.61 2.32 22.91
N LYS A 80 -1.88 1.03 22.72
CA LYS A 80 -2.60 0.18 23.67
C LYS A 80 -1.72 -1.01 24.02
N PRO A 81 -1.05 -0.98 25.18
CA PRO A 81 -0.18 -2.08 25.62
C PRO A 81 -0.98 -3.24 26.22
N SER A 82 -0.37 -4.43 26.21
CA SER A 82 -0.81 -5.57 27.03
C SER A 82 -0.46 -5.39 28.51
N GLU A 83 -1.01 -6.24 29.36
CA GLU A 83 -0.69 -6.30 30.79
C GLU A 83 0.82 -6.41 31.04
N GLY A 84 1.32 -5.61 31.99
CA GLY A 84 2.75 -5.56 32.34
C GLY A 84 3.62 -4.70 31.40
N ILE A 85 3.03 -4.00 30.43
CA ILE A 85 3.71 -3.02 29.60
C ILE A 85 3.09 -1.63 29.83
N HIS A 86 3.93 -0.64 30.08
CA HIS A 86 3.55 0.76 30.21
C HIS A 86 4.02 1.53 28.97
N THR A 87 3.12 2.33 28.40
CA THR A 87 3.42 3.16 27.22
C THR A 87 2.98 4.59 27.42
N SER A 88 3.79 5.54 26.95
CA SER A 88 3.43 6.95 26.88
C SER A 88 3.75 7.48 25.49
N VAL A 89 2.77 8.14 24.85
CA VAL A 89 2.95 8.78 23.54
C VAL A 89 3.05 10.30 23.76
N ASN A 90 4.17 10.88 23.34
CA ASN A 90 4.40 12.31 23.35
C ASN A 90 4.63 12.81 21.91
N GLU A 91 3.58 13.40 21.34
CA GLU A 91 3.51 13.82 19.92
C GLU A 91 3.77 12.68 18.94
N THR A 92 5.04 12.37 18.66
CA THR A 92 5.47 11.28 17.78
C THR A 92 6.30 10.22 18.51
N MET A 93 6.75 10.50 19.72
CA MET A 93 7.65 9.63 20.47
C MET A 93 6.84 8.71 21.38
N LEU A 94 6.95 7.40 21.15
CA LEU A 94 6.41 6.36 22.01
C LEU A 94 7.50 5.89 22.98
N HIS A 95 7.32 6.14 24.26
CA HIS A 95 8.12 5.57 25.33
C HIS A 95 7.48 4.27 25.81
N VAL A 96 8.27 3.20 25.89
CA VAL A 96 7.83 1.88 26.33
C VAL A 96 8.67 1.43 27.52
N THR A 97 8.01 0.98 28.58
CA THR A 97 8.60 0.29 29.72
C THR A 97 7.86 -1.03 29.93
N ALA A 98 8.53 -2.14 29.65
CA ALA A 98 8.00 -3.50 29.71
C ALA A 98 8.57 -4.27 30.90
N GLN A 99 7.68 -4.75 31.78
CA GLN A 99 8.03 -5.63 32.90
C GLN A 99 8.09 -7.10 32.49
N GLN A 100 7.38 -7.45 31.41
CA GLN A 100 7.31 -8.78 30.81
C GLN A 100 7.09 -8.68 29.30
N SER A 101 7.35 -9.78 28.58
CA SER A 101 7.05 -9.87 27.14
C SER A 101 5.54 -9.78 26.88
N GLY A 102 5.17 -9.17 25.76
CA GLY A 102 3.77 -8.94 25.44
C GLY A 102 3.60 -8.26 24.08
N ILE A 103 2.45 -7.64 23.88
CA ILE A 103 2.10 -6.97 22.63
C ILE A 103 1.69 -5.52 22.88
N ILE A 104 1.95 -4.66 21.89
CA ILE A 104 1.44 -3.30 21.86
C ILE A 104 0.68 -3.12 20.56
N THR A 105 -0.57 -2.66 20.65
CA THR A 105 -1.35 -2.24 19.48
C THR A 105 -1.18 -0.74 19.30
N LEU A 106 -0.45 -0.36 18.26
CA LEU A 106 -0.27 1.02 17.81
C LEU A 106 -1.44 1.43 16.92
N LEU A 107 -1.81 2.70 17.00
CA LEU A 107 -2.81 3.32 16.16
C LEU A 107 -2.21 4.56 15.49
N ALA A 108 -2.41 4.69 14.19
CA ALA A 108 -2.09 5.90 13.43
C ALA A 108 -3.36 6.37 12.70
N THR A 109 -3.63 7.66 12.74
CA THR A 109 -4.77 8.27 12.03
C THR A 109 -4.37 9.58 11.37
N ASP A 110 -4.81 9.78 10.14
CA ASP A 110 -4.69 11.02 9.36
C ASP A 110 -5.90 11.95 9.55
N GLY A 111 -6.84 11.59 10.45
CA GLY A 111 -8.10 12.29 10.68
C GLY A 111 -9.27 11.85 9.78
N LYS A 112 -9.02 10.99 8.78
CA LYS A 112 -10.03 10.42 7.87
C LYS A 112 -10.09 8.89 7.98
N SER A 113 -8.93 8.24 8.11
CA SER A 113 -8.71 6.81 8.28
C SER A 113 -7.95 6.52 9.58
N VAL A 114 -8.11 5.30 10.07
CA VAL A 114 -7.41 4.80 11.25
C VAL A 114 -6.81 3.45 10.92
N VAL A 115 -5.50 3.31 11.06
CA VAL A 115 -4.76 2.07 10.88
C VAL A 115 -4.22 1.59 12.22
N GLN A 116 -4.26 0.27 12.42
CA GLN A 116 -3.73 -0.37 13.61
C GLN A 116 -2.57 -1.27 13.23
N GLN A 117 -1.51 -1.23 14.03
CA GLN A 117 -0.36 -2.10 13.88
C GLN A 117 -0.05 -2.78 15.21
N VAL A 118 0.15 -4.10 15.19
CA VAL A 118 0.59 -4.85 16.37
C VAL A 118 2.10 -5.01 16.32
N ILE A 119 2.76 -4.75 17.44
CA ILE A 119 4.18 -5.05 17.66
C ILE A 119 4.34 -5.97 18.88
N ASN A 120 5.33 -6.85 18.82
CA ASN A 120 5.75 -7.73 19.90
C ASN A 120 6.88 -7.08 20.68
N VAL A 121 6.79 -7.17 22.00
CA VAL A 121 7.85 -6.77 22.93
C VAL A 121 8.37 -8.01 23.63
N VAL A 122 9.68 -8.20 23.57
CA VAL A 122 10.37 -9.34 24.17
C VAL A 122 11.36 -8.79 25.20
N VAL A 123 11.22 -9.25 26.45
CA VAL A 123 12.01 -8.81 27.61
C VAL A 123 13.04 -9.85 28.02
#